data_AF-A0A9E3INU3-F1
#
_entry.id   AF-A0A9E3INU3-F1
#
_cell.length_a   1.000
_cell.length_b   1.000
_cell.length_c   1.000
_cell.angle_alpha   90.00
_cell.angle_beta   90.00
_cell.angle_gamma   90.00
#
_symmetry.space_group_name_H-M   'P 1'
#
loop_
_entity.id
_entity.type
_entity.pdbx_description
1 polymer ?
#
loop_
_entity_poly.entity_id
_entity_poly.type
_entity_poly.pdbx_seq_one_letter_code
_entity_poly.pdbx_strand_id
1 'polypeptide(L)'
;MKAVVLSLVSMICVAGLSGAVTLGSTRDEVVAAYGQPKGVTQAGAKEILIYAGGRVILEDGQVVRLDMKAPAASPAPPAAAPVVAPATPAPAARVEAPAPAVEWLTDFESAKAEAAAKKKRILALFTGSDWCPACIDFEAGVAHNADFLRVTQVSFVLLKLDYPRNTPQPPALQRQNAVLLRQYGIRAYPSLLVISADGEKSLKVDTQRGRPAADISDYFIQAVDEARKNFDQPKTWW
;
A
#
# COMPACT_ATOMS: atom_id res chain seq x y z
N MET A 1 42.87 11.19 52.76
CA MET A 1 41.40 11.19 52.56
C MET A 1 41.13 10.50 51.23
N LYS A 2 40.18 9.56 51.23
CA LYS A 2 40.09 8.43 50.30
C LYS A 2 39.68 8.84 48.87
N ALA A 3 40.31 8.18 47.91
CA ALA A 3 40.00 8.19 46.50
C ALA A 3 38.64 7.50 46.22
N VAL A 4 37.84 8.11 45.35
CA VAL A 4 36.73 7.46 44.64
C VAL A 4 36.82 7.93 43.19
N VAL A 5 37.25 7.06 42.29
CA VAL A 5 36.92 7.19 40.87
C VAL A 5 36.45 5.82 40.40
N LEU A 6 35.18 5.81 40.02
CA LEU A 6 34.34 4.67 39.72
C LEU A 6 34.73 4.08 38.36
N SER A 7 34.84 2.76 38.32
CA SER A 7 35.13 1.96 37.12
C SER A 7 33.87 1.75 36.27
N LEU A 8 34.07 1.88 34.95
CA LEU A 8 33.36 1.34 33.79
C LEU A 8 31.88 0.91 33.92
N VAL A 9 31.02 1.52 33.09
CA VAL A 9 30.26 0.77 32.08
C VAL A 9 30.29 1.55 30.77
N SER A 10 30.97 0.95 29.79
CA SER A 10 30.84 1.27 28.37
C SER A 10 29.41 0.94 27.96
N MET A 11 28.65 1.93 27.49
CA MET A 11 27.46 1.68 26.70
C MET A 11 27.61 2.45 25.39
N ILE A 12 28.05 1.69 24.40
CA ILE A 12 28.06 1.99 22.99
C ILE A 12 26.67 2.56 22.65
N CYS A 13 26.59 3.85 22.35
CA CYS A 13 25.43 4.41 21.64
C CYS A 13 25.47 3.86 20.22
N VAL A 14 24.88 2.68 20.04
CA VAL A 14 24.62 2.14 18.71
C VAL A 14 23.55 3.01 18.08
N ALA A 15 23.93 3.53 16.92
CA ALA A 15 23.14 4.02 15.82
C ALA A 15 21.61 3.96 15.99
N GLY A 16 20.99 5.12 15.79
CA GLY A 16 19.57 5.21 15.51
C GLY A 16 19.18 4.28 14.38
N LEU A 17 18.18 3.45 14.65
CA LEU A 17 17.33 2.87 13.65
C LEU A 17 15.98 3.58 13.76
N SER A 18 15.74 4.48 12.82
CA SER A 18 14.39 4.92 12.48
C SER A 18 13.65 3.71 11.90
N GLY A 19 13.01 2.92 12.77
CA GLY A 19 12.17 1.80 12.40
C GLY A 19 10.70 2.21 12.48
N ALA A 20 9.98 2.09 11.37
CA ALA A 20 8.52 2.10 11.41
C ALA A 20 8.06 0.98 12.36
N VAL A 21 7.21 1.31 13.34
CA VAL A 21 6.68 0.33 14.31
C VAL A 21 5.87 -0.72 13.55
N THR A 22 6.23 -1.99 13.73
CA THR A 22 5.53 -3.12 13.11
C THR A 22 4.94 -4.04 14.17
N LEU A 23 4.12 -5.00 13.75
CA LEU A 23 3.69 -6.08 14.64
C LEU A 23 4.93 -6.83 15.16
N GLY A 24 5.02 -7.03 16.47
CA GLY A 24 6.17 -7.59 17.17
C GLY A 24 7.16 -6.55 17.72
N SER A 25 7.04 -5.27 17.36
CA SER A 25 7.89 -4.21 17.91
C SER A 25 7.75 -4.10 19.43
N THR A 26 8.84 -3.77 20.10
CA THR A 26 8.84 -3.61 21.56
C THR A 26 8.21 -2.30 21.96
N ARG A 27 7.70 -2.21 23.20
CA ARG A 27 7.16 -0.97 23.75
C ARG A 27 8.09 0.23 23.58
N ASP A 28 9.39 0.05 23.78
CA ASP A 28 10.38 1.12 23.67
C ASP A 28 10.52 1.64 22.24
N GLU A 29 10.41 0.76 21.24
CA GLU A 29 10.36 1.16 19.82
C GLU A 29 9.07 1.95 19.50
N VAL A 30 7.93 1.54 20.07
CA VAL A 30 6.67 2.27 19.90
C VAL A 30 6.79 3.69 20.47
N VAL A 31 7.37 3.82 21.65
CA VAL A 31 7.58 5.11 22.31
C VAL A 31 8.64 5.94 21.59
N ALA A 32 9.69 5.31 21.05
CA ALA A 32 10.69 5.99 20.24
C ALA A 32 10.09 6.55 18.95
N ALA A 33 9.14 5.85 18.32
CA ALA A 33 8.54 6.25 17.06
C ALA A 33 7.36 7.22 17.21
N TYR A 34 6.47 7.00 18.19
CA TYR A 34 5.24 7.81 18.36
C TYR A 34 5.29 8.77 19.55
N GLY A 35 6.38 8.76 20.31
CA GLY A 35 6.52 9.52 21.55
C GLY A 35 5.77 8.88 22.73
N GLN A 36 5.57 9.64 23.80
CA GLN A 36 4.84 9.14 24.96
C GLN A 36 3.33 9.03 24.67
N PRO A 37 2.68 7.90 25.01
CA PRO A 37 1.24 7.75 24.83
C PRO A 37 0.47 8.70 25.75
N LYS A 38 -0.70 9.13 25.30
CA LYS A 38 -1.63 9.99 26.07
C LYS A 38 -2.34 9.24 27.18
N GLY A 39 -2.44 7.91 27.05
CA GLY A 39 -3.04 7.06 28.05
C GLY A 39 -2.58 5.63 27.87
N VAL A 40 -2.47 4.90 28.98
CA VAL A 40 -2.13 3.48 29.00
C VAL A 40 -3.26 2.75 29.72
N THR A 41 -3.81 1.72 29.09
CA THR A 41 -4.85 0.87 29.67
C THR A 41 -4.38 -0.58 29.66
N GLN A 42 -4.36 -1.24 30.82
CA GLN A 42 -3.89 -2.62 30.95
C GLN A 42 -5.06 -3.56 31.25
N ALA A 43 -5.15 -4.65 30.49
CA ALA A 43 -6.15 -5.70 30.64
C ALA A 43 -5.44 -7.07 30.61
N GLY A 44 -5.04 -7.56 31.78
CA GLY A 44 -4.28 -8.81 31.91
C GLY A 44 -2.89 -8.70 31.30
N ALA A 45 -2.54 -9.62 30.40
CA ALA A 45 -1.27 -9.62 29.65
C ALA A 45 -1.24 -8.60 28.50
N LYS A 46 -2.36 -7.90 28.24
CA LYS A 46 -2.48 -6.94 27.15
C LYS A 46 -2.38 -5.51 27.65
N GLU A 47 -1.54 -4.70 27.03
CA GLU A 47 -1.34 -3.28 27.31
C GLU A 47 -1.74 -2.44 26.10
N ILE A 48 -2.65 -1.50 26.27
CA ILE A 48 -3.15 -0.63 25.20
C ILE A 48 -2.58 0.77 25.40
N LEU A 49 -1.74 1.22 24.48
CA LEU A 49 -1.18 2.56 24.41
C LEU A 49 -2.06 3.42 23.50
N ILE A 50 -2.59 4.50 24.04
CA ILE A 50 -3.49 5.43 23.35
C ILE A 50 -2.68 6.62 22.86
N TYR A 51 -2.70 6.85 21.56
CA TYR A 51 -2.06 8.00 20.91
C TYR A 51 -3.11 8.89 20.26
N ALA A 52 -2.73 10.14 19.93
CA ALA A 52 -3.62 11.05 19.21
C ALA A 52 -4.07 10.50 17.84
N GLY A 53 -3.22 9.67 17.22
CA GLY A 53 -3.49 9.02 15.94
C GLY A 53 -4.21 7.67 16.05
N GLY A 54 -4.47 7.11 17.24
CA GLY A 54 -5.15 5.83 17.37
C GLY A 54 -4.70 5.04 18.60
N ARG A 55 -4.66 3.71 18.52
CA ARG A 55 -4.16 2.85 19.62
C ARG A 55 -3.17 1.78 19.16
N VAL A 56 -2.23 1.46 20.03
CA VAL A 56 -1.29 0.33 19.88
C VAL A 56 -1.58 -0.66 21.00
N ILE A 57 -1.85 -1.91 20.66
CA ILE A 57 -2.09 -2.99 21.62
C ILE A 57 -0.85 -3.86 21.67
N LEU A 58 -0.31 -4.02 22.85
CA LEU A 58 0.80 -4.89 23.17
C LEU A 58 0.30 -6.10 23.95
N GLU A 59 0.95 -7.23 23.74
CA GLU A 59 0.78 -8.46 24.52
C GLU A 59 2.19 -8.96 24.81
N ASP A 60 2.49 -9.26 26.08
CA ASP A 60 3.83 -9.63 26.54
C ASP A 60 4.94 -8.61 26.15
N GLY A 61 4.58 -7.32 26.10
CA GLY A 61 5.49 -6.21 25.78
C GLY A 61 5.79 -6.02 24.28
N GLN A 62 5.12 -6.76 23.40
CA GLN A 62 5.25 -6.67 21.95
C GLN A 62 3.94 -6.23 21.28
N VAL A 63 4.03 -5.43 20.22
CA VAL A 63 2.86 -4.95 19.48
C VAL A 63 2.15 -6.09 18.77
N VAL A 64 0.95 -6.44 19.21
CA VAL A 64 0.09 -7.44 18.55
C VAL A 64 -0.99 -6.81 17.66
N ARG A 65 -1.30 -5.53 17.87
CA ARG A 65 -2.18 -4.76 16.99
C ARG A 65 -1.79 -3.29 16.96
N LEU A 66 -1.74 -2.72 15.77
CA LEU A 66 -1.46 -1.30 15.56
C LEU A 66 -2.63 -0.68 14.78
N ASP A 67 -3.54 -0.03 15.50
CA ASP A 67 -4.67 0.72 14.95
C ASP A 67 -4.31 2.22 14.93
N MET A 68 -3.21 2.58 14.25
CA MET A 68 -2.82 3.98 14.01
C MET A 68 -3.46 4.50 12.72
N LYS A 69 -4.17 5.60 12.82
CA LYS A 69 -4.46 6.48 11.69
C LYS A 69 -3.15 7.18 11.31
N ALA A 70 -2.63 6.85 10.13
CA ALA A 70 -1.32 7.28 9.66
C ALA A 70 -1.07 8.79 9.89
N PRO A 71 0.02 9.18 10.56
CA PRO A 71 0.44 10.57 10.60
C PRO A 71 1.13 10.95 9.30
N ALA A 72 0.76 12.08 8.73
CA ALA A 72 1.46 12.68 7.59
C ALA A 72 2.79 13.28 8.06
N ALA A 73 3.92 12.76 7.59
CA ALA A 73 5.13 13.52 7.23
C ALA A 73 6.27 12.57 6.81
N SER A 74 6.79 12.79 5.60
CA SER A 74 8.11 12.35 5.15
C SER A 74 9.19 13.34 5.67
N PRO A 75 10.46 12.93 5.68
CA PRO A 75 11.39 13.54 4.74
C PRO A 75 12.26 12.51 3.99
N ALA A 76 12.66 12.87 2.76
CA ALA A 76 13.50 12.09 1.83
C ALA A 76 15.02 12.44 1.94
N PRO A 77 15.91 11.98 1.03
CA PRO A 77 16.86 10.83 1.12
C PRO A 77 18.35 11.27 1.15
N PRO A 78 19.38 10.39 1.16
CA PRO A 78 19.99 9.79 -0.07
C PRO A 78 20.47 8.32 0.20
N ALA A 79 21.09 7.49 -0.63
CA ALA A 79 22.00 7.65 -1.76
C ALA A 79 22.07 6.33 -2.58
N ALA A 80 22.76 6.39 -3.71
CA ALA A 80 22.85 5.40 -4.79
C ALA A 80 23.69 4.14 -4.50
N ALA A 81 23.28 3.02 -5.14
CA ALA A 81 24.06 1.93 -5.76
C ALA A 81 25.01 1.07 -4.86
N PRO A 82 25.37 -0.19 -5.22
CA PRO A 82 25.36 -0.78 -6.56
C PRO A 82 24.73 -2.17 -6.73
N VAL A 83 24.57 -2.49 -8.01
CA VAL A 83 24.14 -3.75 -8.61
C VAL A 83 25.18 -4.84 -8.39
N VAL A 84 24.78 -6.03 -7.92
CA VAL A 84 25.52 -7.29 -8.17
C VAL A 84 24.51 -8.43 -8.28
N ALA A 85 24.41 -9.02 -9.48
CA ALA A 85 23.98 -10.40 -9.67
C ALA A 85 25.27 -11.26 -9.79
N PRO A 86 25.28 -12.55 -9.41
CA PRO A 86 24.76 -13.56 -10.34
C PRO A 86 24.09 -14.82 -9.74
N ALA A 87 23.33 -15.48 -10.62
CA ALA A 87 23.10 -16.92 -10.80
C ALA A 87 22.39 -17.79 -9.72
N THR A 88 21.29 -18.38 -10.16
CA THR A 88 20.55 -19.53 -9.61
C THR A 88 21.41 -20.82 -9.52
N PRO A 89 21.06 -21.79 -8.65
CA PRO A 89 20.11 -22.83 -9.06
C PRO A 89 19.00 -23.10 -8.02
N ALA A 90 17.81 -23.47 -8.52
CA ALA A 90 16.66 -23.94 -7.74
C ALA A 90 16.75 -25.47 -7.52
N PRO A 91 15.84 -26.13 -6.77
CA PRO A 91 14.81 -25.64 -5.87
C PRO A 91 14.84 -26.32 -4.48
N ALA A 92 14.70 -25.55 -3.40
CA ALA A 92 14.19 -26.05 -2.13
C ALA A 92 13.23 -25.01 -1.58
N ALA A 93 12.04 -25.46 -1.21
CA ALA A 93 10.89 -24.67 -0.81
C ALA A 93 11.28 -23.50 0.11
N ARG A 94 11.33 -22.30 -0.46
CA ARG A 94 11.47 -21.06 0.30
C ARG A 94 10.07 -20.73 0.81
N VAL A 95 9.88 -20.82 2.12
CA VAL A 95 8.78 -20.10 2.77
C VAL A 95 9.02 -18.63 2.47
N GLU A 96 8.26 -18.10 1.52
CA GLU A 96 8.29 -16.70 1.14
C GLU A 96 7.91 -15.88 2.37
N ALA A 97 8.78 -14.96 2.78
CA ALA A 97 8.41 -13.95 3.77
C ALA A 97 7.15 -13.22 3.24
N PRO A 98 6.18 -12.88 4.11
CA PRO A 98 4.98 -12.18 3.66
C PRO A 98 5.40 -10.92 2.91
N ALA A 99 4.95 -10.79 1.66
CA ALA A 99 5.15 -9.59 0.87
C ALA A 99 4.67 -8.38 1.68
N PRO A 100 5.35 -7.22 1.60
CA PRO A 100 4.91 -6.02 2.29
C PRO A 100 3.44 -5.76 1.94
N ALA A 101 2.65 -5.39 2.95
CA ALA A 101 1.23 -5.10 2.80
C ALA A 101 1.05 -4.14 1.61
N VAL A 102 0.42 -4.66 0.56
CA VAL A 102 0.25 -3.98 -0.70
C VAL A 102 -0.87 -2.96 -0.55
N GLU A 103 -0.50 -1.70 -0.51
CA GLU A 103 -1.46 -0.62 -0.27
C GLU A 103 -1.95 -0.03 -1.60
N TRP A 104 -3.27 -0.01 -1.75
CA TRP A 104 -3.93 0.78 -2.77
C TRP A 104 -3.95 2.24 -2.31
N LEU A 105 -3.28 3.13 -3.04
CA LEU A 105 -3.36 4.56 -2.78
C LEU A 105 -4.78 5.08 -3.02
N THR A 106 -5.15 6.18 -2.36
CA THR A 106 -6.46 6.82 -2.56
C THR A 106 -6.34 8.27 -3.04
N ASP A 107 -5.18 8.88 -2.84
CA ASP A 107 -4.83 10.22 -3.32
C ASP A 107 -4.17 10.12 -4.70
N PHE A 108 -4.69 10.87 -5.67
CA PHE A 108 -4.27 10.75 -7.06
C PHE A 108 -2.91 11.43 -7.31
N GLU A 109 -2.64 12.54 -6.65
CA GLU A 109 -1.36 13.23 -6.78
C GLU A 109 -0.22 12.41 -6.17
N SER A 110 -0.48 11.74 -5.04
CA SER A 110 0.44 10.76 -4.45
C SER A 110 0.71 9.60 -5.41
N ALA A 111 -0.33 9.07 -6.06
CA ALA A 111 -0.17 8.01 -7.04
C ALA A 111 0.63 8.45 -8.27
N LYS A 112 0.44 9.68 -8.76
CA LYS A 112 1.25 10.27 -9.85
C LYS A 112 2.71 10.45 -9.45
N ALA A 113 2.95 11.01 -8.26
CA ALA A 113 4.30 11.22 -7.74
C ALA A 113 5.03 9.88 -7.59
N GLU A 114 4.37 8.86 -7.03
CA GLU A 114 4.94 7.53 -6.91
C GLU A 114 5.17 6.86 -8.26
N ALA A 115 4.21 6.98 -9.19
CA ALA A 115 4.32 6.42 -10.53
C ALA A 115 5.51 7.04 -11.29
N ALA A 116 5.68 8.36 -11.20
CA ALA A 116 6.81 9.07 -11.78
C ALA A 116 8.14 8.62 -11.16
N ALA A 117 8.21 8.57 -9.82
CA ALA A 117 9.42 8.16 -9.09
C ALA A 117 9.83 6.71 -9.43
N LYS A 118 8.85 5.80 -9.53
CA LYS A 118 9.08 4.38 -9.82
C LYS A 118 9.13 4.07 -11.32
N LYS A 119 8.94 5.07 -12.19
CA LYS A 119 8.81 4.90 -13.65
C LYS A 119 7.75 3.86 -14.04
N LYS A 120 6.64 3.87 -13.30
CA LYS A 120 5.49 2.98 -13.48
C LYS A 120 4.30 3.76 -14.01
N ARG A 121 3.30 3.03 -14.48
CA ARG A 121 1.97 3.59 -14.76
C ARG A 121 1.10 3.45 -13.52
N ILE A 122 -0.08 4.04 -13.54
CA ILE A 122 -1.08 3.84 -12.49
C ILE A 122 -2.10 2.82 -13.00
N LEU A 123 -2.43 1.82 -12.19
CA LEU A 123 -3.62 1.00 -12.37
C LEU A 123 -4.69 1.52 -11.41
N ALA A 124 -5.67 2.22 -11.97
CA ALA A 124 -6.74 2.84 -11.21
C ALA A 124 -7.99 1.95 -11.21
N LEU A 125 -8.45 1.59 -10.02
CA LEU A 125 -9.73 0.92 -9.77
C LEU A 125 -10.78 1.96 -9.40
N PHE A 126 -11.82 2.08 -10.22
CA PHE A 126 -13.04 2.81 -9.91
C PHE A 126 -14.06 1.84 -9.33
N THR A 127 -14.49 2.07 -8.09
CA THR A 127 -15.29 1.12 -7.31
C THR A 127 -16.39 1.81 -6.49
N GLY A 128 -17.38 1.04 -6.04
CA GLY A 128 -18.42 1.49 -5.11
C GLY A 128 -18.52 0.52 -3.93
N SER A 129 -17.71 0.75 -2.90
CA SER A 129 -17.42 -0.24 -1.85
C SER A 129 -18.60 -0.70 -1.00
N ASP A 130 -19.69 0.09 -0.92
CA ASP A 130 -20.82 -0.19 -0.01
C ASP A 130 -22.17 -0.41 -0.69
N TRP A 131 -22.24 -0.30 -2.02
CA TRP A 131 -23.52 -0.41 -2.76
C TRP A 131 -23.44 -1.20 -4.06
N CYS A 132 -22.25 -1.53 -4.55
CA CYS A 132 -22.04 -2.24 -5.81
C CYS A 132 -21.58 -3.69 -5.51
N PRO A 133 -22.45 -4.71 -5.61
CA PRO A 133 -22.09 -6.09 -5.31
C PRO A 133 -20.90 -6.60 -6.15
N ALA A 134 -20.94 -6.36 -7.48
CA ALA A 134 -19.84 -6.75 -8.37
C ALA A 134 -18.51 -6.10 -8.01
N CYS A 135 -18.53 -4.92 -7.40
CA CYS A 135 -17.33 -4.22 -6.94
C CYS A 135 -16.77 -4.85 -5.67
N ILE A 136 -17.64 -5.21 -4.73
CA ILE A 136 -17.29 -5.92 -3.49
C ILE A 136 -16.68 -7.29 -3.84
N ASP A 137 -17.32 -8.03 -4.75
CA ASP A 137 -16.83 -9.32 -5.22
C ASP A 137 -15.47 -9.19 -5.93
N PHE A 138 -15.30 -8.16 -6.76
CA PHE A 138 -14.02 -7.88 -7.41
C PHE A 138 -12.91 -7.53 -6.41
N GLU A 139 -13.19 -6.68 -5.41
CA GLU A 139 -12.20 -6.32 -4.40
C GLU A 139 -11.78 -7.54 -3.57
N ALA A 140 -12.74 -8.39 -3.19
CA ALA A 140 -12.48 -9.61 -2.42
C ALA A 140 -11.76 -10.69 -3.23
N GLY A 141 -12.20 -10.93 -4.47
CA GLY A 141 -11.70 -12.04 -5.29
C GLY A 141 -10.46 -11.72 -6.11
N VAL A 142 -10.23 -10.44 -6.43
CA VAL A 142 -9.20 -10.03 -7.41
C VAL A 142 -8.29 -8.93 -6.85
N ALA A 143 -8.84 -7.79 -6.42
CA ALA A 143 -8.00 -6.64 -6.08
C ALA A 143 -7.08 -6.87 -4.87
N HIS A 144 -7.47 -7.78 -3.96
CA HIS A 144 -6.67 -8.22 -2.81
C HIS A 144 -6.04 -9.60 -2.99
N ASN A 145 -6.21 -10.24 -4.16
CA ASN A 145 -5.58 -11.51 -4.46
C ASN A 145 -4.05 -11.33 -4.57
N ALA A 146 -3.29 -12.20 -3.90
CA ALA A 146 -1.84 -12.09 -3.83
C ALA A 146 -1.16 -12.17 -5.20
N ASP A 147 -1.64 -13.03 -6.10
CA ASP A 147 -1.09 -13.15 -7.46
C ASP A 147 -1.40 -11.93 -8.31
N PHE A 148 -2.63 -11.41 -8.23
CA PHE A 148 -3.00 -10.19 -8.93
C PHE A 148 -2.10 -9.02 -8.50
N LEU A 149 -1.93 -8.83 -7.19
CA LEU A 149 -1.10 -7.78 -6.62
C LEU A 149 0.37 -7.96 -7.02
N ARG A 150 0.92 -9.17 -6.87
CA ARG A 150 2.29 -9.51 -7.25
C ARG A 150 2.58 -9.17 -8.71
N VAL A 151 1.68 -9.52 -9.62
CA VAL A 151 1.90 -9.28 -11.06
C VAL A 151 1.71 -7.80 -11.42
N THR A 152 0.64 -7.18 -10.95
CA THR A 152 0.32 -5.80 -11.34
C THR A 152 1.32 -4.79 -10.77
N GLN A 153 1.79 -4.98 -9.53
CA GLN A 153 2.74 -4.08 -8.91
C GLN A 153 4.11 -4.03 -9.59
N VAL A 154 4.46 -5.01 -10.42
CA VAL A 154 5.70 -4.94 -11.23
C VAL A 154 5.66 -3.72 -12.16
N SER A 155 4.50 -3.46 -12.76
CA SER A 155 4.33 -2.43 -13.80
C SER A 155 3.55 -1.20 -13.33
N PHE A 156 2.83 -1.31 -12.21
CA PHE A 156 1.84 -0.32 -11.79
C PHE A 156 2.01 0.14 -10.35
N VAL A 157 1.65 1.40 -10.13
CA VAL A 157 1.21 1.93 -8.83
C VAL A 157 -0.31 1.73 -8.76
N LEU A 158 -0.80 1.19 -7.66
CA LEU A 158 -2.21 0.86 -7.50
C LEU A 158 -2.96 2.04 -6.87
N LEU A 159 -4.05 2.46 -7.49
CA LEU A 159 -4.89 3.57 -7.03
C LEU A 159 -6.35 3.11 -6.94
N LYS A 160 -6.98 3.29 -5.79
CA LYS A 160 -8.39 3.02 -5.56
C LYS A 160 -9.16 4.33 -5.47
N LEU A 161 -10.10 4.50 -6.40
CA LEU A 161 -11.04 5.62 -6.46
C LEU A 161 -12.43 5.08 -6.11
N ASP A 162 -12.79 5.22 -4.83
CA ASP A 162 -14.04 4.70 -4.29
C ASP A 162 -15.13 5.78 -4.26
N TYR A 163 -16.36 5.38 -4.58
CA TYR A 163 -17.56 6.21 -4.67
C TYR A 163 -18.68 5.65 -3.78
N PRO A 164 -18.50 5.62 -2.45
CA PRO A 164 -19.50 5.08 -1.52
C PRO A 164 -20.76 5.95 -1.48
N ARG A 165 -21.88 5.33 -1.11
CA ARG A 165 -23.17 6.04 -0.93
C ARG A 165 -23.55 6.23 0.53
N ASN A 166 -23.17 5.27 1.37
CA ASN A 166 -23.58 5.22 2.78
C ASN A 166 -22.40 5.53 3.71
N THR A 167 -21.17 5.32 3.24
CA THR A 167 -19.94 5.53 3.99
C THR A 167 -19.40 6.94 3.74
N PRO A 168 -19.26 7.78 4.78
CA PRO A 168 -18.68 9.11 4.64
C PRO A 168 -17.22 9.05 4.17
N GLN A 169 -16.88 9.89 3.19
CA GLN A 169 -15.49 10.15 2.79
C GLN A 169 -15.06 11.57 3.16
N PRO A 170 -13.75 11.81 3.39
CA PRO A 170 -13.22 13.14 3.52
C PRO A 170 -13.63 14.04 2.33
N PRO A 171 -14.06 15.29 2.55
CA PRO A 171 -14.53 16.16 1.47
C PRO A 171 -13.50 16.39 0.35
N ALA A 172 -12.20 16.34 0.67
CA ALA A 172 -11.13 16.45 -0.31
C ALA A 172 -11.13 15.24 -1.28
N LEU A 173 -11.19 14.03 -0.74
CA LEU A 173 -11.24 12.80 -1.55
C LEU A 173 -12.54 12.73 -2.37
N GLN A 174 -13.68 13.10 -1.79
CA GLN A 174 -14.94 13.15 -2.52
C GLN A 174 -14.86 14.10 -3.74
N ARG A 175 -14.27 15.30 -3.56
CA ARG A 175 -14.07 16.25 -4.66
C ARG A 175 -13.09 15.74 -5.70
N GLN A 176 -11.96 15.19 -5.28
CA GLN A 176 -10.98 14.56 -6.18
C GLN A 176 -11.66 13.48 -7.03
N ASN A 177 -12.32 12.52 -6.39
CA ASN A 177 -12.94 11.38 -7.07
C ASN A 177 -14.03 11.88 -8.03
N ALA A 178 -14.84 12.87 -7.65
CA ALA A 178 -15.83 13.46 -8.54
C ALA A 178 -15.19 14.09 -9.81
N VAL A 179 -14.03 14.73 -9.70
CA VAL A 179 -13.28 15.26 -10.84
C VAL A 179 -12.76 14.12 -11.72
N LEU A 180 -12.12 13.11 -11.12
CA LEU A 180 -11.51 11.99 -11.85
C LEU A 180 -12.55 11.13 -12.56
N LEU A 181 -13.72 10.91 -11.96
CA LEU A 181 -14.84 10.21 -12.60
C LEU A 181 -15.23 10.88 -13.92
N ARG A 182 -15.31 12.21 -13.94
CA ARG A 182 -15.65 13.00 -15.13
C ARG A 182 -14.50 13.03 -16.12
N GLN A 183 -13.27 13.29 -15.66
CA GLN A 183 -12.07 13.36 -16.48
C GLN A 183 -11.86 12.09 -17.31
N TYR A 184 -12.02 10.92 -16.67
CA TYR A 184 -11.83 9.63 -17.34
C TYR A 184 -13.12 9.04 -17.91
N GLY A 185 -14.24 9.77 -17.86
CA GLY A 185 -15.51 9.37 -18.46
C GLY A 185 -16.07 8.05 -17.92
N ILE A 186 -15.89 7.77 -16.63
CA ILE A 186 -16.32 6.51 -16.01
C ILE A 186 -17.83 6.53 -15.77
N ARG A 187 -18.51 5.51 -16.30
CA ARG A 187 -19.98 5.38 -16.24
C ARG A 187 -20.47 4.09 -15.61
N ALA A 188 -19.57 3.16 -15.30
CA ALA A 188 -19.90 1.84 -14.77
C ALA A 188 -18.82 1.36 -13.81
N TYR A 189 -19.22 0.51 -12.87
CA TYR A 189 -18.34 -0.06 -11.85
C TYR A 189 -18.48 -1.60 -11.84
N PRO A 190 -17.43 -2.34 -11.47
CA PRO A 190 -16.05 -1.85 -11.35
C PRO A 190 -15.49 -1.45 -12.73
N SER A 191 -14.55 -0.50 -12.76
CA SER A 191 -13.78 -0.16 -13.97
C SER A 191 -12.30 -0.07 -13.62
N LEU A 192 -11.46 -0.71 -14.43
CA LEU A 192 -10.01 -0.62 -14.34
C LEU A 192 -9.46 0.23 -15.49
N LEU A 193 -8.61 1.20 -15.15
CA LEU A 193 -7.90 2.03 -16.12
C LEU A 193 -6.40 1.93 -15.89
N VAL A 194 -5.65 1.80 -16.98
CA VAL A 194 -4.22 2.13 -16.99
C VAL A 194 -4.08 3.61 -17.28
N ILE A 195 -3.33 4.33 -16.46
CA ILE A 195 -3.11 5.78 -16.57
C ILE A 195 -1.60 6.06 -16.58
N SER A 196 -1.15 7.02 -17.38
CA SER A 196 0.25 7.47 -17.38
C SER A 196 0.62 8.15 -16.05
N ALA A 197 1.92 8.23 -15.75
CA ALA A 197 2.41 8.83 -14.51
C ALA A 197 2.05 10.32 -14.37
N ASP A 198 1.87 11.05 -15.47
CA ASP A 198 1.41 12.44 -15.50
C ASP A 198 -0.12 12.59 -15.36
N GLY A 199 -0.88 11.50 -15.48
CA GLY A 199 -2.34 11.51 -15.42
C GLY A 199 -3.05 11.96 -16.71
N GLU A 200 -2.33 12.20 -17.81
CA GLU A 200 -2.94 12.74 -19.03
C GLU A 200 -3.51 11.64 -19.93
N LYS A 201 -2.77 10.54 -20.10
CA LYS A 201 -3.16 9.44 -20.99
C LYS A 201 -3.77 8.31 -20.18
N SER A 202 -4.88 7.77 -20.67
CA SER A 202 -5.54 6.62 -20.06
C SER A 202 -6.03 5.61 -21.10
N LEU A 203 -5.99 4.33 -20.73
CA LEU A 203 -6.59 3.23 -21.47
C LEU A 203 -7.46 2.41 -20.52
N LYS A 204 -8.73 2.20 -20.90
CA LYS A 204 -9.63 1.30 -20.16
C LYS A 204 -9.18 -0.15 -20.38
N VAL A 205 -9.09 -0.91 -19.30
CA VAL A 205 -8.87 -2.36 -19.36
C VAL A 205 -10.14 -3.00 -19.90
N ASP A 206 -10.03 -3.74 -21.00
CA ASP A 206 -11.15 -4.44 -21.60
C ASP A 206 -11.40 -5.74 -20.82
N THR A 207 -12.47 -5.74 -20.04
CA THR A 207 -12.93 -6.89 -19.25
C THR A 207 -14.14 -7.55 -19.91
N GLN A 208 -14.31 -7.40 -21.22
CA GLN A 208 -15.40 -8.00 -22.00
C GLN A 208 -14.89 -8.93 -23.11
N ARG A 209 -13.63 -8.80 -23.55
CA ARG A 209 -13.03 -9.74 -24.50
C ARG A 209 -12.48 -10.99 -23.80
N GLY A 210 -13.17 -12.12 -24.01
CA GLY A 210 -12.55 -13.45 -24.15
C GLY A 210 -12.31 -14.31 -22.90
N ARG A 211 -13.17 -15.35 -22.80
CA ARG A 211 -13.04 -16.70 -22.14
C ARG A 211 -12.69 -16.81 -20.64
N PRO A 212 -13.19 -17.85 -19.94
CA PRO A 212 -12.93 -18.03 -18.52
C PRO A 212 -11.50 -18.50 -18.36
N ALA A 213 -10.66 -17.67 -17.77
CA ALA A 213 -9.55 -18.23 -17.02
C ALA A 213 -10.15 -19.16 -15.94
N ALA A 214 -9.43 -20.24 -15.61
CA ALA A 214 -9.86 -21.16 -14.56
C ALA A 214 -10.05 -20.41 -13.22
N ASP A 215 -9.25 -19.36 -13.02
CA ASP A 215 -9.31 -18.42 -11.91
C ASP A 215 -9.71 -17.02 -12.39
N ILE A 216 -10.62 -16.35 -11.68
CA ILE A 216 -11.04 -14.98 -11.98
C ILE A 216 -9.88 -13.98 -11.95
N SER A 217 -8.90 -14.19 -11.08
CA SER A 217 -7.70 -13.33 -10.94
C SER A 217 -6.82 -13.42 -12.17
N ASP A 218 -6.62 -14.62 -12.72
CA ASP A 218 -5.85 -14.84 -13.95
C ASP A 218 -6.46 -14.09 -15.14
N TYR A 219 -7.80 -14.10 -15.23
CA TYR A 219 -8.52 -13.34 -16.25
C TYR A 219 -8.19 -11.84 -16.17
N PHE A 220 -8.26 -11.25 -14.98
CA PHE A 220 -7.94 -9.83 -14.81
C PHE A 220 -6.45 -9.51 -14.97
N ILE A 221 -5.55 -10.43 -14.59
CA ILE A 221 -4.12 -10.29 -14.85
C ILE A 221 -3.87 -10.20 -16.36
N GLN A 222 -4.48 -11.09 -17.16
CA GLN A 222 -4.33 -11.08 -18.62
C GLN A 222 -4.88 -9.79 -19.22
N ALA A 223 -6.08 -9.37 -18.82
CA ALA A 223 -6.69 -8.14 -19.32
C ALA A 223 -5.83 -6.89 -19.00
N VAL A 224 -5.29 -6.81 -17.78
CA VAL A 224 -4.39 -5.71 -17.39
C VAL A 224 -3.07 -5.75 -18.17
N ASP A 225 -2.50 -6.93 -18.41
CA ASP A 225 -1.28 -7.07 -19.21
C ASP A 225 -1.48 -6.71 -20.68
N GLU A 226 -2.63 -7.06 -21.26
CA GLU A 226 -3.00 -6.62 -22.61
C GLU A 226 -3.14 -5.10 -22.69
N ALA A 227 -3.84 -4.48 -21.73
CA ALA A 227 -3.92 -3.03 -21.65
C ALA A 227 -2.54 -2.39 -21.50
N ARG A 228 -1.63 -2.98 -20.72
CA ARG A 228 -0.24 -2.54 -20.58
C ARG A 228 0.50 -2.52 -21.91
N LYS A 229 0.39 -3.60 -22.69
CA LYS A 229 1.03 -3.75 -24.00
C LYS A 229 0.47 -2.77 -25.04
N ASN A 230 -0.84 -2.54 -24.98
CA ASN A 230 -1.55 -1.69 -25.92
C ASN A 230 -1.55 -0.20 -25.54
N PHE A 231 -1.05 0.15 -24.33
CA PHE A 231 -1.12 1.52 -23.82
C PHE A 231 -0.48 2.55 -24.76
N ASP A 232 0.65 2.23 -25.37
CA ASP A 232 1.38 3.13 -26.28
C ASP A 232 1.02 2.97 -27.76
N GLN A 233 0.19 1.98 -28.09
CA GLN A 233 -0.23 1.77 -29.46
C GLN A 233 -1.12 2.93 -29.91
N PRO A 234 -0.97 3.39 -31.17
CA PRO A 234 -1.90 4.35 -31.73
C PRO A 234 -3.30 3.77 -31.68
N LYS A 235 -4.30 4.57 -31.28
CA LYS A 235 -5.70 4.15 -31.36
C LYS A 235 -6.01 3.90 -32.83
N THR A 236 -6.16 2.64 -33.17
CA THR A 236 -6.57 2.25 -34.51
C THR A 236 -8.09 2.34 -34.56
N TRP A 237 -8.59 3.23 -35.42
CA TRP A 237 -10.01 3.38 -35.70
C TRP A 237 -10.34 2.49 -36.90
N TRP A 238 -11.08 1.41 -36.69
CA TRP A 238 -11.72 0.61 -37.73
C TRP A 238 -13.07 0.09 -37.21
#